data_AF-A0A183D835-F1
#
_entry.id   AF-A0A183D835-F1
#
_cell.length_a   1.000
_cell.length_b   1.000
_cell.length_c   1.000
_cell.angle_alpha   90.00
_cell.angle_beta   90.00
_cell.angle_gamma   90.00
#
_symmetry.space_group_name_H-M   'P 1'
#
loop_
_entity.id
_entity.type
_entity.pdbx_description
1 polymer ?
#
loop_
_entity_poly.entity_id
_entity_poly.type
_entity_poly.pdbx_seq_one_letter_code
_entity_poly.pdbx_strand_id
1 'polypeptide(L)'
;LEVYFPYDYIYPEQIFYMAELKKSLDAKASFVVFYEKGHCLLEMPSGTGKTVSLLSLVVAYMLRYPDRLDKLVYCSRTIPEIEKCVEELRNLFKYYEQLDGKPPSLFAVALSARKNLCINDSVSSLRQGSLVDGACQRYVLFVVRMFTACFRKLDCMGGLEIIGEQLNYVDFYG
;
A
#
# COMPACT_ATOMS: atom_id res chain seq x y z
N LEU A 1 23.43 1.63 8.90
CA LEU A 1 22.35 1.95 7.94
C LEU A 1 22.33 3.46 7.85
N GLU A 2 22.63 4.01 6.68
CA GLU A 2 22.50 5.44 6.43
C GLU A 2 21.03 5.75 6.22
N VAL A 3 20.51 6.75 6.92
CA VAL A 3 19.08 7.11 6.89
C VAL A 3 18.99 8.56 6.47
N TYR A 4 18.35 8.81 5.33
CA TYR A 4 18.07 10.15 4.85
C TYR A 4 16.80 10.69 5.51
N PHE A 5 16.92 11.87 6.11
CA PHE A 5 15.84 12.54 6.82
C PHE A 5 15.54 13.88 6.12
N PRO A 6 14.28 14.14 5.71
CA PRO A 6 13.94 15.26 4.83
C PRO A 6 13.82 16.62 5.56
N TYR A 7 14.34 16.71 6.79
CA TYR A 7 14.32 17.92 7.61
C TYR A 7 15.71 18.22 8.19
N ASP A 8 16.01 19.49 8.41
CA ASP A 8 17.32 19.95 8.87
C ASP A 8 17.67 19.54 10.31
N TYR A 9 16.65 19.26 11.14
CA TYR A 9 16.82 18.92 12.54
C TYR A 9 16.12 17.61 12.90
N ILE A 10 16.84 16.75 13.62
CA ILE A 10 16.33 15.47 14.14
C ILE A 10 16.40 15.52 15.66
N TYR A 11 15.28 15.21 16.31
CA TYR A 11 15.21 15.14 17.76
C TYR A 11 15.88 13.85 18.29
N PRO A 12 16.55 13.89 19.45
CA PRO A 12 17.21 12.71 20.01
C PRO A 12 16.22 11.56 20.28
N GLU A 13 14.97 11.88 20.63
CA GLU A 13 13.90 10.89 20.84
C GLU A 13 13.54 10.16 19.54
N GLN A 14 13.59 10.86 18.39
CA GLN A 14 13.35 10.25 17.07
C GLN A 14 14.48 9.29 16.71
N ILE A 15 15.73 9.63 17.04
CA ILE A 15 16.89 8.76 16.82
C ILE A 15 16.75 7.49 17.67
N PHE A 16 16.37 7.63 18.93
CA PHE A 16 16.13 6.48 19.82
C PHE A 16 15.02 5.57 19.26
N TYR A 17 13.92 6.16 18.80
CA TYR A 17 12.84 5.39 18.17
C TYR A 17 13.29 4.63 16.93
N MET A 18 14.04 5.29 16.03
CA MET A 18 14.57 4.63 14.83
C MET A 18 15.53 3.49 15.18
N ALA A 19 16.33 3.65 16.25
CA ALA A 19 17.24 2.59 16.71
C ALA A 19 16.48 1.36 17.21
N GLU A 20 15.44 1.54 18.03
CA GLU A 20 14.60 0.43 18.53
C GLU A 20 13.78 -0.24 17.42
N LEU A 21 13.27 0.56 16.48
CA LEU A 21 12.57 0.03 15.30
C LEU A 21 13.52 -0.79 14.41
N LYS A 22 14.76 -0.31 14.20
CA LYS A 22 15.79 -1.05 13.45
C LYS A 22 16.14 -2.37 14.12
N LYS A 23 16.34 -2.40 15.43
CA LYS A 23 16.59 -3.65 16.19
C LYS A 23 15.47 -4.67 15.95
N SER A 24 14.22 -4.20 15.95
CA SER A 24 13.04 -5.03 15.71
C SER A 24 12.97 -5.57 14.27
N LEU A 25 13.41 -4.78 13.27
CA LEU A 25 13.52 -5.23 11.88
C LEU A 25 14.67 -6.24 11.70
N ASP A 26 15.82 -5.99 12.31
CA ASP A 26 16.99 -6.88 12.22
C ASP A 26 16.77 -8.22 12.93
N ALA A 27 16.02 -8.24 14.03
CA ALA A 27 15.64 -9.48 14.70
C ALA A 27 14.86 -10.45 13.78
N LYS A 28 14.05 -9.91 12.86
CA LYS A 28 13.34 -10.73 11.85
C LYS A 28 14.26 -11.29 10.76
N ALA A 29 15.43 -10.70 10.55
CA ALA A 29 16.36 -11.06 9.48
C ALA A 29 17.38 -12.14 9.89
N SER A 30 17.44 -12.50 11.17
CA SER A 30 18.33 -13.57 11.64
C SER A 30 17.67 -14.94 11.44
N PHE A 31 18.18 -15.67 10.44
CA PHE A 31 17.72 -16.96 9.90
C PHE A 31 17.74 -18.17 10.88
N VAL A 32 18.00 -17.98 12.19
CA VAL A 32 18.21 -19.10 13.13
C VAL A 32 16.96 -19.49 13.94
N VAL A 33 15.81 -18.82 13.76
CA VAL A 33 14.54 -19.28 14.36
C VAL A 33 13.41 -19.20 13.35
N PHE A 34 13.09 -20.35 12.75
CA PHE A 34 11.84 -20.56 12.04
C PHE A 34 10.68 -20.36 13.04
N TYR A 35 9.83 -19.34 12.81
CA TYR A 35 8.49 -19.09 13.41
C TYR A 35 8.21 -17.93 14.37
N GLU A 36 9.15 -17.06 14.77
CA GLU A 36 8.77 -15.87 15.57
C GLU A 36 9.02 -14.56 14.81
N LYS A 37 7.99 -14.10 14.08
CA LYS A 37 7.93 -12.73 13.57
C LYS A 37 7.82 -11.79 14.78
N GLY A 38 8.93 -11.23 15.23
CA GLY A 38 8.96 -10.28 16.35
C GLY A 38 8.01 -9.11 16.10
N HIS A 39 6.96 -8.99 16.92
CA HIS A 39 6.13 -7.81 16.99
C HIS A 39 6.81 -6.79 17.91
N CYS A 40 6.71 -5.51 17.59
CA CYS A 40 7.25 -4.46 18.43
C CYS A 40 6.15 -3.46 18.74
N LEU A 41 6.04 -3.11 20.02
CA LEU A 41 5.16 -2.04 20.49
C LEU A 41 6.05 -0.84 20.78
N LEU A 42 5.92 0.20 19.98
CA LEU A 42 6.67 1.45 20.16
C LEU A 42 5.69 2.57 20.45
N GLU A 43 5.86 3.23 21.59
CA GLU A 43 5.10 4.42 21.93
C GLU A 43 5.91 5.67 21.59
N MET A 44 5.27 6.62 20.93
CA MET A 44 5.85 7.93 20.64
C MET A 44 4.76 8.98 20.90
N PRO A 45 5.08 10.09 21.58
CA PRO A 45 4.11 11.16 21.83
C PRO A 45 3.54 11.74 20.52
N SER A 46 2.34 12.32 20.59
CA SER A 46 1.72 12.95 19.42
C SER A 46 2.46 14.22 19.01
N GLY A 47 2.62 14.44 17.71
CA GLY A 47 3.21 15.67 17.16
C GLY A 47 4.73 15.65 16.98
N THR A 48 5.43 14.56 17.31
CA THR A 48 6.89 14.47 17.25
C THR A 48 7.44 13.88 15.95
N GLY A 49 6.72 13.98 14.83
CA GLY A 49 7.23 13.49 13.54
C GLY A 49 7.38 11.97 13.45
N LYS A 50 6.52 11.22 14.17
CA LYS A 50 6.57 9.74 14.18
C LYS A 50 6.51 9.10 12.79
N THR A 51 5.69 9.66 11.92
CA THR A 51 5.44 9.13 10.57
C THR A 51 6.69 9.25 9.71
N VAL A 52 7.31 10.43 9.69
CA VAL A 52 8.55 10.69 8.93
C VAL A 52 9.67 9.79 9.43
N SER A 53 9.88 9.71 10.75
CA SER A 53 10.94 8.89 11.35
C SER A 53 10.78 7.41 10.99
N LEU A 54 9.54 6.91 11.00
CA LEU A 54 9.24 5.54 10.57
C LEU A 54 9.48 5.33 9.07
N LEU A 55 8.99 6.23 8.22
CA LEU A 55 9.12 6.13 6.77
C LEU A 55 10.58 6.23 6.32
N SER A 56 11.34 7.19 6.84
CA SER A 56 12.77 7.38 6.54
C SER A 56 13.58 6.12 6.84
N LEU A 57 13.37 5.50 8.01
CA LEU A 57 14.08 4.28 8.36
C LEU A 57 13.68 3.11 7.46
N VAL A 58 12.38 2.90 7.24
CA VAL A 58 11.90 1.76 6.45
C VAL A 58 12.37 1.86 5.00
N VAL A 59 12.27 3.04 4.37
CA VAL A 59 12.74 3.24 3.00
C VAL A 59 14.24 2.95 2.89
N ALA A 60 15.05 3.48 3.81
CA ALA A 60 16.48 3.18 3.86
C ALA A 60 16.75 1.68 4.04
N TYR A 61 15.97 1.00 4.89
CA TYR A 61 16.09 -0.43 5.13
C TYR A 61 15.75 -1.26 3.88
N MET A 62 14.66 -0.93 3.20
CA MET A 62 14.21 -1.60 1.97
C MET A 62 15.24 -1.44 0.84
N LEU A 63 15.81 -0.25 0.69
CA LEU A 63 16.84 0.02 -0.32
C LEU A 63 18.15 -0.74 -0.03
N ARG A 64 18.53 -0.84 1.25
CA ARG A 64 19.78 -1.51 1.64
C ARG A 64 19.67 -3.03 1.68
N TYR A 65 18.50 -3.55 2.02
CA TYR A 65 18.25 -4.97 2.23
C TYR A 65 16.95 -5.42 1.55
N PRO A 66 16.88 -5.40 0.19
CA PRO A 66 15.68 -5.80 -0.53
C PRO A 66 15.26 -7.24 -0.19
N ASP A 67 16.22 -8.17 -0.08
CA ASP A 67 15.96 -9.58 0.24
C ASP A 67 15.25 -9.82 1.59
N ARG A 68 15.25 -8.83 2.48
CA ARG A 68 14.69 -8.93 3.84
C ARG A 68 13.34 -8.22 3.97
N LEU A 69 13.12 -7.16 3.20
CA LEU A 69 11.91 -6.34 3.30
C LEU A 69 11.55 -5.73 1.95
N ASP A 70 10.59 -6.36 1.26
CA ASP A 70 10.11 -5.90 -0.04
C ASP A 70 8.91 -4.95 0.04
N LYS A 71 8.11 -5.03 1.12
CA LYS A 71 6.82 -4.35 1.21
C LYS A 71 6.56 -3.77 2.60
N LEU A 72 6.12 -2.52 2.65
CA LEU A 72 5.59 -1.86 3.83
C LEU A 72 4.07 -1.72 3.71
N VAL A 73 3.34 -2.17 4.72
CA VAL A 73 1.90 -1.90 4.86
C VAL A 73 1.73 -0.94 6.03
N TYR A 74 1.32 0.29 5.73
CA TYR A 74 1.03 1.31 6.74
C TYR A 74 -0.48 1.44 6.92
N CYS A 75 -0.96 1.15 8.13
CA CYS A 75 -2.36 1.25 8.49
C CYS A 75 -2.59 2.49 9.37
N SER A 76 -3.58 3.29 9.01
CA SER A 76 -4.01 4.46 9.76
C SER A 76 -5.52 4.42 9.96
N ARG A 77 -6.01 5.16 10.97
CA ARG A 77 -7.42 5.17 11.35
C ARG A 77 -8.26 6.09 10.47
N THR A 78 -7.70 7.17 9.96
CA THR A 78 -8.46 8.25 9.29
C THR A 78 -7.86 8.62 7.94
N ILE A 79 -8.68 9.12 7.03
CA ILE A 79 -8.23 9.54 5.68
C ILE A 79 -7.21 10.68 5.76
N PRO A 80 -7.39 11.74 6.58
CA PRO A 80 -6.41 12.82 6.67
C PRO A 80 -5.04 12.37 7.16
N GLU A 81 -4.97 11.32 7.99
CA GLU A 81 -3.69 10.71 8.39
C GLU A 81 -3.02 9.98 7.22
N ILE A 82 -3.79 9.29 6.36
CA ILE A 82 -3.28 8.65 5.14
C ILE A 82 -2.73 9.70 4.18
N GLU A 83 -3.49 10.78 3.94
CA GLU A 83 -3.08 11.89 3.07
C GLU A 83 -1.76 12.51 3.55
N LYS A 84 -1.66 12.81 4.85
CA LYS A 84 -0.40 13.27 5.46
C LYS A 84 0.74 12.28 5.26
N CYS A 85 0.51 10.99 5.46
CA CYS A 85 1.54 9.97 5.26
C CYS A 85 2.06 9.95 3.81
N VAL A 86 1.18 10.10 2.83
CA VAL A 86 1.54 10.17 1.40
C VAL A 86 2.30 11.45 1.08
N GLU A 87 1.93 12.58 1.67
CA GLU A 87 2.65 13.85 1.53
C GLU A 87 4.07 13.76 2.10
N GLU A 88 4.23 13.18 3.28
CA GLU A 88 5.54 12.96 3.89
C GLU A 88 6.42 12.02 3.05
N LEU A 89 5.83 10.96 2.50
CA LEU A 89 6.55 10.03 1.62
C LEU A 89 6.99 10.71 0.31
N ARG A 90 6.16 11.59 -0.25
CA ARG A 90 6.52 12.39 -1.43
C ARG A 90 7.67 13.35 -1.13
N ASN A 91 7.65 14.00 0.03
CA ASN A 91 8.74 14.87 0.46
C ASN A 91 10.05 14.09 0.63
N LEU A 92 9.97 12.90 1.23
CA LEU A 92 11.10 11.99 1.34
C LEU A 92 11.67 11.61 -0.04
N PHE A 93 10.83 11.20 -0.99
CA PHE A 93 11.30 10.81 -2.33
C PHE A 93 11.96 11.97 -3.08
N LYS A 94 11.42 13.19 -2.95
CA LYS A 94 12.06 14.40 -3.50
C LYS A 94 13.43 14.66 -2.86
N TYR A 95 13.57 14.41 -1.56
CA TYR A 95 14.84 14.56 -0.86
C TYR A 95 15.88 13.55 -1.36
N TYR A 96 15.49 12.29 -1.59
CA TYR A 96 16.36 11.29 -2.22
C TYR A 96 16.75 11.70 -3.65
N GLU A 97 15.82 12.21 -4.45
CA GLU A 97 16.09 12.67 -5.81
C GLU A 97 17.09 13.82 -5.85
N GLN A 98 17.05 14.73 -4.86
CA GLN A 98 18.03 15.83 -4.74
C GLN A 98 19.43 15.35 -4.38
N LEU A 99 19.55 14.28 -3.60
CA LEU A 99 20.84 13.75 -3.14
C LEU A 99 21.49 12.82 -4.18
N ASP A 100 20.73 11.83 -4.66
CA ASP A 100 21.24 10.78 -5.56
C ASP A 100 21.01 11.09 -7.05
N GLY A 101 20.29 12.18 -7.35
CA GLY A 101 19.92 12.55 -8.73
C GLY A 101 18.89 11.62 -9.37
N LYS A 102 18.35 10.65 -8.62
CA LYS A 102 17.34 9.69 -9.06
C LYS A 102 16.34 9.41 -7.96
N PRO A 103 15.04 9.27 -8.28
CA PRO A 103 14.06 8.82 -7.30
C PRO A 103 14.31 7.35 -6.91
N PRO A 104 13.98 6.96 -5.67
CA PRO A 104 14.08 5.56 -5.25
C PRO A 104 13.16 4.69 -6.11
N SER A 105 13.58 3.46 -6.42
CA SER A 105 12.81 2.49 -7.20
C SER A 105 11.68 1.84 -6.39
N LEU A 106 10.87 2.66 -5.73
CA LEU A 106 9.78 2.27 -4.86
C LEU A 106 8.47 2.88 -5.36
N PHE A 107 7.41 2.07 -5.32
CA PHE A 107 6.06 2.52 -5.69
C PHE A 107 5.17 2.55 -4.46
N ALA A 108 4.47 3.67 -4.26
CA ALA A 108 3.58 3.88 -3.12
C ALA A 108 2.13 3.99 -3.59
N VAL A 109 1.23 3.28 -2.90
CA VAL A 109 -0.21 3.32 -3.16
C VAL A 109 -0.95 3.67 -1.89
N ALA A 110 -1.83 4.67 -1.99
CA ALA A 110 -2.79 5.00 -0.95
C ALA A 110 -4.13 4.33 -1.26
N LEU A 111 -4.62 3.50 -0.35
CA LEU A 111 -5.90 2.83 -0.47
C LEU A 111 -6.90 3.43 0.52
N SER A 112 -8.13 3.65 0.05
CA SER A 112 -9.23 4.07 0.89
C SER A 112 -10.55 3.46 0.40
N ALA A 113 -11.66 3.77 1.05
CA ALA A 113 -12.97 3.23 0.68
C ALA A 113 -13.39 3.65 -0.75
N ARG A 114 -14.21 2.83 -1.42
CA ARG A 114 -14.66 3.09 -2.80
C ARG A 114 -15.31 4.46 -2.96
N LYS A 115 -16.01 4.95 -1.95
CA LYS A 115 -16.62 6.29 -1.94
C LYS A 115 -15.63 7.44 -2.19
N ASN A 116 -14.35 7.26 -1.86
CA ASN A 116 -13.31 8.28 -2.04
C ASN A 116 -12.51 8.09 -3.35
N LEU A 117 -12.62 6.91 -3.99
CA LEU A 117 -11.85 6.54 -5.18
C LEU A 117 -12.75 6.28 -6.41
N CYS A 118 -14.05 6.52 -6.29
CA CYS A 118 -14.99 6.29 -7.37
C CYS A 118 -14.91 7.41 -8.41
N ILE A 119 -14.66 7.05 -9.67
CA ILE A 119 -14.54 7.98 -10.80
C ILE A 119 -15.92 8.22 -11.47
N ASN A 120 -16.88 7.31 -11.29
CA ASN A 120 -18.19 7.41 -11.93
C ASN A 120 -19.11 8.37 -11.15
N ASP A 121 -19.46 9.51 -11.76
CA ASP A 121 -20.30 10.56 -11.18
C ASP A 121 -21.69 10.07 -10.71
N SER A 122 -22.28 9.12 -11.44
CA SER A 122 -23.60 8.56 -11.08
C SER A 122 -23.54 7.72 -9.80
N VAL A 123 -22.36 7.17 -9.49
CA VAL A 123 -22.15 6.33 -8.31
C VAL A 123 -21.56 7.15 -7.17
N SER A 124 -20.62 8.04 -7.45
CA SER A 124 -19.96 8.89 -6.44
C SER A 124 -20.95 9.84 -5.76
N SER A 125 -21.99 10.28 -6.48
CA SER A 125 -23.06 11.15 -5.96
C SER A 125 -23.95 10.50 -4.89
N LEU A 126 -23.94 9.17 -4.73
CA LEU A 126 -24.81 8.46 -3.79
C LEU A 126 -24.48 8.73 -2.30
N ARG A 127 -23.34 9.36 -1.99
CA ARG A 127 -22.80 9.79 -0.66
C ARG A 127 -22.66 8.70 0.41
N GLN A 128 -23.53 7.71 0.46
CA GLN A 128 -23.49 6.56 1.37
C GLN A 128 -22.58 5.47 0.82
N GLY A 129 -21.67 4.98 1.66
CA GLY A 129 -20.68 3.96 1.27
C GLY A 129 -21.30 2.66 0.79
N SER A 130 -22.33 2.15 1.47
CA SER A 130 -23.01 0.90 1.10
C SER A 130 -23.68 0.99 -0.28
N LEU A 131 -24.29 2.14 -0.61
CA LEU A 131 -24.91 2.35 -1.91
C LEU A 131 -23.88 2.46 -3.03
N VAL A 132 -22.76 3.15 -2.77
CA VAL A 132 -21.61 3.21 -3.69
C VAL A 132 -21.09 1.79 -3.97
N ASP A 133 -20.92 0.98 -2.93
CA ASP A 133 -20.40 -0.37 -3.05
C ASP A 133 -21.32 -1.28 -3.88
N GLY A 134 -22.62 -1.25 -3.60
CA GLY A 134 -23.62 -2.03 -4.33
C GLY A 134 -23.80 -1.57 -5.78
N ALA A 135 -23.77 -0.26 -6.04
CA ALA A 135 -23.83 0.28 -7.41
C ALA A 135 -22.57 -0.10 -8.21
N CYS A 136 -21.38 0.04 -7.60
CA CYS A 136 -20.13 -0.36 -8.23
C CYS A 136 -20.11 -1.86 -8.58
N GLN A 137 -20.59 -2.72 -7.67
CA GLN A 137 -20.72 -4.16 -7.93
C GLN A 137 -21.65 -4.46 -9.12
N ARG A 138 -22.77 -3.73 -9.27
CA ARG A 138 -23.65 -3.89 -10.42
C ARG A 138 -22.97 -3.54 -11.74
N TYR A 139 -22.19 -2.46 -11.78
CA TYR A 139 -21.43 -2.09 -12.99
C TYR A 139 -20.35 -3.11 -13.32
N VAL A 140 -19.57 -3.56 -12.33
CA VAL A 140 -18.54 -4.58 -12.54
C VAL A 140 -19.16 -5.88 -13.04
N LEU A 141 -20.26 -6.32 -12.43
CA LEU A 141 -20.96 -7.53 -12.85
C LEU A 141 -21.47 -7.41 -14.29
N PHE A 142 -22.05 -6.27 -14.67
CA PHE A 142 -22.49 -6.03 -16.04
C PHE A 142 -21.33 -6.12 -17.03
N VAL A 143 -20.22 -5.46 -16.73
CA VAL A 143 -19.01 -5.47 -17.58
C VAL A 143 -18.47 -6.89 -17.72
N VAL A 144 -18.27 -7.61 -16.62
CA VAL A 144 -17.76 -8.99 -16.64
C VAL A 144 -18.66 -9.90 -17.48
N ARG A 145 -19.98 -9.84 -17.29
CA ARG A 145 -20.94 -10.64 -18.07
C ARG A 145 -20.87 -10.31 -19.57
N MET A 146 -20.74 -9.03 -19.93
CA MET A 146 -20.59 -8.60 -21.32
C MET A 146 -19.29 -9.13 -21.93
N PHE A 147 -18.18 -9.05 -21.21
CA PHE A 147 -16.89 -9.58 -21.65
C PHE A 147 -16.96 -11.11 -21.86
N THR A 148 -17.51 -11.87 -20.90
CA THR A 148 -17.68 -13.33 -21.05
C THR A 148 -18.58 -13.71 -22.22
N ALA A 149 -19.67 -12.95 -22.45
CA ALA A 149 -20.57 -13.20 -23.57
C ALA A 149 -19.93 -12.87 -24.93
N CYS A 150 -19.11 -11.82 -24.99
CA CYS A 150 -18.36 -11.45 -26.19
C CYS A 150 -17.26 -12.46 -26.51
N PHE A 151 -16.50 -12.90 -25.49
CA PHE A 151 -15.47 -13.94 -25.64
C PHE A 151 -16.05 -15.25 -26.14
N ARG A 152 -17.19 -15.71 -25.59
CA ARG A 152 -17.92 -16.86 -26.13
C ARG A 152 -18.34 -16.71 -27.59
N LYS A 153 -18.58 -15.49 -28.05
CA LYS A 153 -18.95 -15.21 -29.46
C LYS A 153 -17.73 -15.19 -30.39
N LEU A 154 -16.55 -14.83 -29.86
CA LEU A 154 -15.27 -14.86 -30.56
C LEU A 154 -14.71 -16.28 -30.69
N ASP A 155 -14.87 -17.14 -29.66
CA ASP A 155 -14.50 -18.56 -29.73
C ASP A 155 -15.29 -19.34 -30.79
N CYS A 156 -16.46 -18.84 -31.21
CA CYS A 156 -17.23 -19.42 -32.32
C CYS A 156 -16.69 -19.05 -33.73
N MET A 157 -15.71 -18.14 -33.86
CA MET A 157 -15.20 -17.68 -35.16
C MET A 157 -13.72 -17.97 -35.43
N GLY A 158 -13.00 -18.66 -34.54
CA GLY A 158 -11.65 -19.13 -34.84
C GLY A 158 -11.05 -19.87 -33.66
N GLY A 159 -10.64 -21.13 -33.91
CA GLY A 159 -10.06 -22.00 -32.89
C GLY A 159 -8.83 -21.38 -32.24
N LEU A 160 -8.97 -20.96 -30.99
CA LEU A 160 -7.87 -20.66 -30.09
C LEU A 160 -8.18 -21.35 -28.75
N GLU A 161 -7.62 -22.53 -28.53
CA GLU A 161 -7.63 -23.18 -27.22
C GLU A 161 -6.83 -22.31 -26.25
N ILE A 162 -7.51 -21.51 -25.43
CA ILE A 162 -6.94 -20.96 -24.20
C ILE A 162 -7.70 -21.55 -23.02
N ILE A 163 -7.00 -22.48 -22.36
CA ILE A 163 -7.17 -23.06 -21.03
C ILE A 163 -8.24 -22.35 -20.19
N GLY A 164 -9.49 -22.77 -20.38
CA GLY A 164 -10.62 -22.40 -19.54
C GLY A 164 -10.61 -23.22 -18.25
N GLU A 165 -9.75 -22.87 -17.30
CA GLU A 165 -9.88 -23.37 -15.93
C GLU A 165 -10.41 -22.28 -14.99
N GLN A 166 -11.63 -22.54 -14.54
CA GLN A 166 -12.28 -22.02 -13.33
C GLN A 166 -12.62 -20.53 -13.28
N LEU A 167 -13.73 -20.16 -13.94
CA LEU A 167 -14.64 -19.12 -13.45
C LEU A 167 -15.93 -19.76 -12.93
N ASN A 168 -15.80 -20.60 -11.90
CA ASN A 168 -16.90 -20.90 -10.99
C ASN A 168 -17.02 -19.73 -9.99
N TYR A 169 -17.60 -18.62 -10.44
CA TYR A 169 -18.04 -17.58 -9.52
C TYR A 169 -19.45 -17.97 -9.06
N VAL A 170 -19.46 -18.73 -7.96
CA VAL A 170 -20.60 -19.19 -7.19
C VAL A 170 -21.70 -18.12 -7.12
N ASP A 171 -22.91 -18.52 -7.48
CA ASP A 171 -24.16 -17.79 -7.23
C ASP A 171 -24.19 -17.27 -5.79
N PHE A 172 -24.02 -15.95 -5.62
CA PHE A 172 -24.28 -15.27 -4.36
C PHE A 172 -25.53 -14.40 -4.52
N TYR A 173 -26.68 -15.05 -4.59
CA TYR A 173 -27.97 -14.48 -4.22
C TYR A 173 -28.86 -15.60 -3.66
N GLY A 174 -28.89 -15.68 -2.33
CA GLY A 174 -29.92 -16.33 -1.52
C GLY A 174 -30.25 -15.39 -0.37
#